data_AF-A0A7S2S1R3-F1
#
_entry.id   AF-A0A7S2S1R3-F1
#
_cell.length_a   1.000
_cell.length_b   1.000
_cell.length_c   1.000
_cell.angle_alpha   90.00
_cell.angle_beta   90.00
_cell.angle_gamma   90.00
#
_symmetry.space_group_name_H-M   'P 1'
#
loop_
_entity.id
_entity.type
_entity.pdbx_description
1 polymer ?
#
loop_
_entity_poly.entity_id
_entity_poly.type
_entity_poly.pdbx_seq_one_letter_code
_entity_poly.pdbx_strand_id
1 'polypeptide(L)'
;MGARKRVGKGGDEATSDITREVKMERFGPWNYPVWEDWQLEWARSVALKTLMWMLAYVALFAWVISEHNDEAVEPFNADEMWRVYMTGGCAVLSWFTLYTDLMKATPPERGDFKMTLLENNVNGHYSYLTFHIMWLTFLYWTTCLVAEIAWVWGVTHHEDIAWARKVLRFCYASSSVVAGLGVTLAVLFLKFNWFEPKWRKEVLELYEKRGFNFFGPLILFNHLSQTPIAMLDMYLIKNKTLYAITSPEFVTLAVFLACYGIFYISLTHVNFRMSNTYPYPFFHAVFASWKSEVIFVSVIIVFLNMVTAGMYSLGHVTS
;
A
#
# COMPACT_ATOMS: atom_id res chain seq x y z
N MET A 1 6.87 29.28 -51.53
CA MET A 1 7.22 28.07 -50.76
C MET A 1 6.03 27.70 -49.88
N GLY A 2 5.22 26.74 -50.34
CA GLY A 2 3.96 26.36 -49.69
C GLY A 2 4.14 25.16 -48.75
N ALA A 3 3.85 25.35 -47.47
CA ALA A 3 3.78 24.27 -46.49
C ALA A 3 2.39 23.62 -46.55
N ARG A 4 2.33 22.37 -47.03
CA ARG A 4 1.11 21.55 -47.04
C ARG A 4 0.71 21.19 -45.60
N LYS A 5 -0.48 21.67 -45.19
CA LYS A 5 -1.26 21.12 -44.06
C LYS A 5 -1.61 19.66 -44.37
N ARG A 6 -1.05 18.70 -43.64
CA ARG A 6 -1.60 17.34 -43.55
C ARG A 6 -2.72 17.35 -42.52
N VAL A 7 -3.95 17.44 -43.01
CA VAL A 7 -5.15 17.11 -42.24
C VAL A 7 -5.26 15.59 -42.23
N GLY A 8 -4.77 14.95 -41.18
CA GLY A 8 -5.04 13.54 -40.91
C GLY A 8 -6.48 13.41 -40.45
N LYS A 9 -7.38 13.00 -41.34
CA LYS A 9 -8.63 12.32 -40.96
C LYS A 9 -8.24 10.93 -40.44
N GLY A 10 -7.95 10.83 -39.15
CA GLY A 10 -7.89 9.56 -38.43
C GLY A 10 -9.32 9.15 -38.09
N GLY A 11 -9.73 7.98 -38.56
CA GLY A 11 -11.11 7.53 -38.60
C GLY A 11 -11.76 7.30 -37.23
N ASP A 12 -13.03 7.68 -37.16
CA ASP A 12 -14.01 7.35 -36.12
C ASP A 12 -14.53 5.89 -36.23
N GLU A 13 -13.80 4.97 -36.87
CA GLU A 13 -14.27 3.60 -37.15
C GLU A 13 -13.70 2.52 -36.21
N ALA A 14 -12.98 2.89 -35.14
CA ALA A 14 -12.38 1.91 -34.22
C ALA A 14 -13.10 1.78 -32.86
N THR A 15 -14.27 2.39 -32.67
CA THR A 15 -15.01 2.34 -31.39
C THR A 15 -16.35 1.59 -31.45
N SER A 16 -16.78 1.09 -32.62
CA SER A 16 -18.09 0.40 -32.75
C SER A 16 -18.05 -1.12 -32.57
N ASP A 17 -16.88 -1.74 -32.41
CA ASP A 17 -16.74 -3.21 -32.27
C ASP A 17 -16.40 -3.69 -30.83
N ILE A 18 -16.32 -2.77 -29.87
CA ILE A 18 -16.15 -3.09 -28.43
C ILE A 18 -17.51 -3.31 -27.74
N THR A 19 -18.51 -3.78 -28.51
CA THR A 19 -19.71 -4.45 -27.99
C THR A 19 -19.72 -5.89 -28.46
N ARG A 20 -18.54 -6.50 -28.59
CA ARG A 20 -18.42 -7.96 -28.61
C ARG A 20 -19.06 -8.44 -27.33
N GLU A 21 -20.22 -9.09 -27.44
CA GLU A 21 -20.91 -9.77 -26.35
C GLU A 21 -19.87 -10.44 -25.46
N VAL A 22 -19.61 -9.84 -24.30
CA VAL A 22 -18.79 -10.45 -23.26
C VAL A 22 -19.64 -11.61 -22.80
N LYS A 23 -19.44 -12.77 -23.43
CA LYS A 23 -20.11 -14.02 -23.10
C LYS A 23 -19.98 -14.20 -21.59
N MET A 24 -21.11 -14.04 -20.90
CA MET A 24 -21.24 -14.34 -19.47
C MET A 24 -20.89 -15.82 -19.15
N GLU A 25 -20.66 -16.64 -20.17
CA GLU A 25 -20.08 -17.99 -20.08
C GLU A 25 -18.65 -18.04 -19.50
N ARG A 26 -17.95 -16.90 -19.35
CA ARG A 26 -16.57 -16.85 -18.85
C ARG A 26 -16.41 -16.84 -17.32
N PHE A 27 -17.51 -16.91 -16.57
CA PHE A 27 -17.48 -16.92 -15.12
C PHE A 27 -17.57 -18.35 -14.58
N GLY A 28 -16.55 -18.79 -13.84
CA GLY A 28 -16.56 -20.06 -13.11
C GLY A 28 -17.60 -20.07 -11.97
N PRO A 29 -17.73 -21.17 -11.20
CA PRO A 29 -18.78 -21.37 -10.19
C PRO A 29 -18.83 -20.34 -9.04
N TRP A 30 -17.88 -19.40 -9.02
CA TRP A 30 -17.75 -18.33 -8.02
C TRP A 30 -17.82 -16.93 -8.63
N ASN A 31 -18.30 -16.78 -9.87
CA ASN A 31 -18.24 -15.51 -10.63
C ASN A 31 -16.82 -14.96 -10.83
N TYR A 32 -15.81 -15.84 -10.95
CA TYR A 32 -14.45 -15.45 -11.35
C TYR A 32 -14.21 -15.74 -12.82
N PRO A 33 -13.53 -14.84 -13.57
CA PRO A 33 -13.18 -15.11 -14.95
C PRO A 33 -12.28 -16.34 -15.05
N VAL A 34 -12.53 -17.21 -16.04
CA VAL A 34 -11.56 -18.24 -16.44
C VAL A 34 -10.34 -17.53 -17.04
N TRP A 35 -9.17 -17.76 -16.44
CA TRP A 35 -7.92 -17.19 -16.92
C TRP A 35 -7.47 -17.89 -18.19
N GLU A 36 -7.12 -17.13 -19.22
CA GLU A 36 -6.45 -17.62 -20.42
C GLU A 36 -4.97 -17.93 -20.11
N ASP A 37 -4.35 -18.84 -20.86
CA ASP A 37 -2.97 -19.30 -20.60
C ASP A 37 -1.96 -18.14 -20.51
N TRP A 38 -2.07 -17.16 -21.41
CA TRP A 38 -1.20 -15.97 -21.38
C TRP A 38 -1.43 -15.10 -20.14
N GLN A 39 -2.64 -15.06 -19.58
CA GLN A 39 -2.91 -14.33 -18.33
C GLN A 39 -2.26 -15.05 -17.15
N LEU A 40 -2.21 -16.39 -17.17
CA LEU A 40 -1.52 -17.18 -16.16
C LEU A 40 0.00 -16.99 -16.23
N GLU A 41 0.58 -16.96 -17.45
CA GLU A 41 2.00 -16.65 -17.65
C GLU A 41 2.35 -15.25 -17.15
N TRP A 42 1.52 -14.26 -17.50
CA TRP A 42 1.65 -12.90 -17.00
C TRP A 42 1.57 -12.87 -15.46
N ALA A 43 0.58 -13.53 -14.86
CA ALA A 43 0.39 -13.57 -13.41
C ALA A 43 1.61 -14.17 -12.70
N ARG A 44 2.18 -15.25 -13.25
CA ARG A 44 3.40 -15.88 -12.70
C ARG A 44 4.59 -14.92 -12.75
N SER A 45 4.78 -14.22 -13.87
CA SER A 45 5.84 -13.22 -14.03
C SER A 45 5.70 -12.09 -13.01
N VAL A 46 4.49 -11.55 -12.86
CA VAL A 46 4.21 -10.48 -11.90
C VAL A 46 4.34 -10.97 -10.45
N ALA A 47 3.89 -12.19 -10.15
CA ALA A 47 4.00 -12.79 -8.82
C ALA A 47 5.46 -13.00 -8.42
N LEU A 48 6.32 -13.47 -9.33
CA LEU A 48 7.75 -13.64 -9.06
C LEU A 48 8.43 -12.31 -8.68
N LYS A 49 8.17 -11.25 -9.45
CA LYS A 49 8.69 -9.90 -9.17
C LYS A 49 8.17 -9.36 -7.84
N THR A 50 6.89 -9.57 -7.58
CA THR A 50 6.24 -9.18 -6.33
C THR A 50 6.88 -9.91 -5.14
N LEU A 51 7.13 -11.22 -5.27
CA LEU A 51 7.77 -12.04 -4.24
C LEU A 51 9.20 -11.57 -3.95
N MET A 52 9.99 -11.22 -4.96
CA MET A 52 11.35 -10.69 -4.75
C MET A 52 11.34 -9.42 -3.89
N TRP A 53 10.44 -8.48 -4.17
CA TRP A 53 10.27 -7.28 -3.37
C TRP A 53 9.73 -7.56 -1.97
N MET A 54 8.79 -8.50 -1.82
CA MET A 54 8.30 -8.95 -0.52
C MET A 54 9.46 -9.46 0.35
N LEU A 55 10.32 -10.31 -0.21
CA LEU A 55 11.51 -10.84 0.47
C LEU A 55 12.50 -9.72 0.82
N ALA A 56 12.70 -8.75 -0.06
CA ALA A 56 13.55 -7.59 0.21
C ALA A 56 13.02 -6.75 1.40
N TYR A 57 11.70 -6.55 1.48
CA TYR A 57 11.08 -5.85 2.61
C TYR A 57 11.17 -6.65 3.92
N VAL A 58 10.98 -7.98 3.87
CA VAL A 58 11.16 -8.85 5.04
C VAL A 58 12.61 -8.79 5.52
N ALA A 59 13.59 -8.86 4.62
CA ALA A 59 15.00 -8.74 4.95
C ALA A 59 15.33 -7.37 5.56
N LEU A 60 14.77 -6.29 4.99
CA LEU A 60 14.92 -4.94 5.54
C LEU A 60 14.33 -4.82 6.94
N PHE A 61 13.12 -5.35 7.17
CA PHE A 61 12.49 -5.38 8.49
C PHE A 61 13.34 -6.16 9.50
N ALA A 62 13.79 -7.35 9.12
CA ALA A 62 14.64 -8.19 9.98
C ALA A 62 15.95 -7.49 10.34
N TRP A 63 16.59 -6.82 9.37
CA TRP A 63 17.80 -6.04 9.60
C TRP A 63 17.54 -4.85 10.53
N VAL A 64 16.49 -4.05 10.30
CA VAL A 64 16.18 -2.91 11.17
C VAL A 64 15.85 -3.39 12.60
N ILE A 65 15.13 -4.50 12.76
CA ILE A 65 14.85 -5.11 14.06
C ILE A 65 16.15 -5.59 14.73
N SER A 66 17.10 -6.17 13.99
CA SER A 66 18.36 -6.65 14.59
C SER A 66 19.19 -5.51 15.18
N GLU A 67 19.14 -4.33 14.55
CA GLU A 67 19.83 -3.11 14.98
C GLU A 67 19.13 -2.40 16.15
N HIS A 68 17.90 -2.79 16.55
CA HIS A 68 17.25 -2.20 17.71
C HIS A 68 17.92 -2.64 19.02
N ASN A 69 18.06 -1.69 19.95
CA ASN A 69 18.56 -1.94 21.30
C ASN A 69 17.69 -2.97 22.03
N ASP A 70 18.33 -3.83 22.82
CA ASP A 70 17.68 -4.85 23.67
C ASP A 70 17.47 -4.35 25.12
N GLU A 71 17.22 -3.06 25.29
CA GLU A 71 16.92 -2.52 26.61
C GLU A 71 15.64 -3.16 27.15
N ALA A 72 15.70 -3.57 28.43
CA ALA A 72 14.57 -4.17 29.12
C ALA A 72 13.35 -3.23 29.07
N VAL A 73 12.22 -3.78 28.66
CA VAL A 73 10.92 -3.12 28.68
C VAL A 73 10.09 -3.81 29.73
N GLU A 74 9.43 -3.05 30.61
CA GLU A 74 8.54 -3.64 31.59
C GLU A 74 7.42 -4.42 30.88
N PRO A 75 7.15 -5.65 31.33
CA PRO A 75 6.10 -6.43 30.72
C PRO A 75 4.73 -5.81 30.91
N PHE A 76 3.93 -5.84 29.84
CA PHE A 76 2.49 -5.63 29.94
C PHE A 76 1.88 -6.58 30.98
N ASN A 77 0.91 -6.06 31.73
CA ASN A 77 0.16 -6.88 32.68
C ASN A 77 -0.60 -7.98 31.92
N ALA A 78 -0.70 -9.18 32.49
CA ALA A 78 -1.43 -10.30 31.89
C ALA A 78 -2.91 -9.95 31.59
N ASP A 79 -3.49 -9.00 32.33
CA ASP A 79 -4.84 -8.49 32.10
C ASP A 79 -4.99 -7.69 30.78
N GLU A 80 -3.88 -7.38 30.10
CA GLU A 80 -3.87 -6.68 28.81
C GLU A 80 -4.07 -7.61 27.59
N MET A 81 -4.55 -8.85 27.79
CA MET A 81 -4.87 -9.79 26.69
C MET A 81 -5.79 -9.20 25.62
N TRP A 82 -6.64 -8.24 25.98
CA TRP A 82 -7.49 -7.52 25.04
C TRP A 82 -6.68 -6.86 23.91
N ARG A 83 -5.45 -6.39 24.18
CA ARG A 83 -4.57 -5.78 23.19
C ARG A 83 -4.16 -6.78 22.12
N VAL A 84 -3.78 -8.00 22.53
CA VAL A 84 -3.41 -9.08 21.61
C VAL A 84 -4.59 -9.42 20.69
N TYR A 85 -5.83 -9.46 21.21
CA TYR A 85 -7.01 -9.67 20.38
C TYR A 85 -7.25 -8.53 19.39
N MET A 86 -7.07 -7.27 19.81
CA MET A 86 -7.22 -6.10 18.94
C MET A 86 -6.13 -6.06 17.85
N THR A 87 -4.87 -6.30 18.21
CA THR A 87 -3.74 -6.44 17.27
C THR A 87 -3.99 -7.60 16.30
N GLY A 88 -4.48 -8.73 16.81
CA GLY A 88 -4.87 -9.88 15.99
C GLY A 88 -5.96 -9.54 14.98
N GLY A 89 -6.98 -8.80 15.39
CA GLY A 89 -8.02 -8.28 14.49
C GLY A 89 -7.46 -7.38 13.40
N CYS A 90 -6.54 -6.47 13.74
CA CYS A 90 -5.87 -5.59 12.78
C CYS A 90 -4.96 -6.36 11.81
N ALA A 91 -4.27 -7.40 12.29
CA ALA A 91 -3.46 -8.29 11.47
C ALA A 91 -4.32 -9.07 10.48
N VAL A 92 -5.42 -9.70 10.94
CA VAL A 92 -6.37 -10.40 10.07
C VAL A 92 -6.95 -9.45 9.02
N LEU A 93 -7.29 -8.22 9.39
CA LEU A 93 -7.81 -7.23 8.46
C LEU A 93 -6.77 -6.81 7.41
N SER A 94 -5.51 -6.68 7.81
CA SER A 94 -4.40 -6.37 6.89
C SER A 94 -4.09 -7.55 5.96
N TRP A 95 -4.14 -8.78 6.48
CA TRP A 95 -4.02 -10.00 5.68
C TRP A 95 -5.15 -10.11 4.66
N PHE A 96 -6.38 -9.83 5.09
CA PHE A 96 -7.54 -9.85 4.21
C PHE A 96 -7.45 -8.77 3.13
N THR A 97 -6.97 -7.57 3.47
CA THR A 97 -6.70 -6.47 2.52
C THR A 97 -5.69 -6.89 1.45
N LEU A 98 -4.57 -7.49 1.84
CA LEU A 98 -3.57 -7.97 0.89
C LEU A 98 -4.12 -9.13 0.04
N TYR A 99 -4.86 -10.05 0.66
CA TYR A 99 -5.51 -11.16 -0.03
C TYR A 99 -6.52 -10.66 -1.08
N THR A 100 -7.37 -9.69 -0.74
CA THR A 100 -8.33 -9.13 -1.70
C THR A 100 -7.63 -8.39 -2.83
N ASP A 101 -6.52 -7.70 -2.56
CA ASP A 101 -5.74 -7.04 -3.61
C ASP A 101 -5.07 -8.03 -4.56
N LEU A 102 -4.44 -9.10 -4.04
CA LEU A 102 -3.70 -10.09 -4.84
C LEU A 102 -4.60 -11.12 -5.50
N MET A 103 -5.50 -11.75 -4.74
CA MET A 103 -6.26 -12.92 -5.17
C MET A 103 -7.58 -12.56 -5.83
N LYS A 104 -8.13 -11.37 -5.53
CA LYS A 104 -9.29 -10.81 -6.23
C LYS A 104 -8.90 -9.72 -7.23
N ALA A 105 -7.62 -9.65 -7.59
CA ALA A 105 -7.17 -8.84 -8.71
C ALA A 105 -7.97 -9.23 -9.95
N THR A 106 -8.62 -8.23 -10.55
CA THR A 106 -9.30 -8.39 -11.84
C THR A 106 -8.25 -8.81 -12.88
N PRO A 107 -8.44 -9.94 -13.59
CA PRO A 107 -7.51 -10.36 -14.63
C PRO A 107 -7.36 -9.25 -15.66
N PRO A 108 -6.13 -8.97 -16.12
CA PRO A 108 -5.94 -7.93 -17.12
C PRO A 108 -6.50 -8.36 -18.46
N GLU A 109 -7.04 -7.42 -19.22
CA GLU A 109 -7.39 -7.62 -20.64
C GLU A 109 -6.22 -7.20 -21.55
N ARG A 110 -6.16 -7.77 -22.75
CA ARG A 110 -5.17 -7.34 -23.75
C ARG A 110 -5.37 -5.86 -24.06
N GLY A 111 -4.28 -5.09 -23.98
CA GLY A 111 -4.32 -3.64 -24.18
C GLY A 111 -4.61 -2.83 -22.92
N ASP A 112 -4.88 -3.46 -21.76
CA ASP A 112 -4.93 -2.75 -20.49
C ASP A 112 -3.55 -2.16 -20.16
N PHE A 113 -3.50 -0.89 -19.76
CA PHE A 113 -2.24 -0.24 -19.37
C PHE A 113 -1.49 -1.00 -18.25
N LYS A 114 -2.23 -1.71 -17.38
CA LYS A 114 -1.67 -2.56 -16.32
C LYS A 114 -0.78 -3.67 -16.87
N MET A 115 -1.11 -4.22 -18.05
CA MET A 115 -0.26 -5.22 -18.71
C MET A 115 1.11 -4.65 -19.00
N THR A 116 1.14 -3.55 -19.75
CA THR A 116 2.39 -2.88 -20.15
C THR A 116 3.22 -2.45 -18.93
N LEU A 117 2.56 -1.93 -17.90
CA LEU A 117 3.21 -1.48 -16.68
C LEU A 117 3.85 -2.63 -15.89
N LEU A 118 3.15 -3.76 -15.71
CA LEU A 118 3.58 -4.84 -14.82
C LEU A 118 4.44 -5.89 -15.52
N GLU A 119 4.21 -6.12 -16.81
CA GLU A 119 4.96 -7.08 -17.63
C GLU A 119 6.37 -6.57 -17.93
N ASN A 120 6.51 -5.34 -18.40
CA ASN A 120 7.79 -4.78 -18.86
C ASN A 120 8.68 -4.23 -17.74
N ASN A 121 8.19 -4.23 -16.50
CA ASN A 121 8.86 -3.62 -15.37
C ASN A 121 9.39 -4.70 -14.41
N VAL A 122 10.54 -4.45 -13.79
CA VAL A 122 11.12 -5.29 -12.72
C VAL A 122 10.36 -5.19 -11.40
N ASN A 123 9.56 -4.15 -11.20
CA ASN A 123 8.93 -3.87 -9.91
C ASN A 123 7.61 -4.60 -9.67
N GLY A 124 6.97 -5.13 -10.72
CA GLY A 124 5.64 -5.75 -10.57
C GLY A 124 4.68 -4.80 -9.86
N HIS A 125 3.90 -5.32 -8.90
CA HIS A 125 2.92 -4.53 -8.13
C HIS A 125 3.53 -3.39 -7.31
N TYR A 126 4.84 -3.44 -6.99
CA TYR A 126 5.55 -2.33 -6.33
C TYR A 126 5.74 -1.11 -7.26
N SER A 127 5.13 -1.10 -8.44
CA SER A 127 4.93 0.15 -9.17
C SER A 127 3.89 1.07 -8.50
N TYR A 128 2.97 0.50 -7.73
CA TYR A 128 1.87 1.23 -7.08
C TYR A 128 2.19 1.53 -5.62
N LEU A 129 2.08 2.81 -5.23
CA LEU A 129 2.27 3.24 -3.83
C LEU A 129 1.33 2.48 -2.88
N THR A 130 0.10 2.22 -3.33
CA THR A 130 -0.88 1.41 -2.60
C THR A 130 -0.29 0.07 -2.17
N PHE A 131 0.40 -0.63 -3.07
CA PHE A 131 0.97 -1.95 -2.77
C PHE A 131 2.12 -1.86 -1.78
N HIS A 132 2.99 -0.85 -1.88
CA HIS A 132 4.02 -0.61 -0.87
C HIS A 132 3.41 -0.42 0.52
N ILE A 133 2.38 0.42 0.64
CA ILE A 133 1.77 0.74 1.93
C ILE A 133 1.02 -0.47 2.49
N MET A 134 0.23 -1.17 1.68
CA MET A 134 -0.46 -2.41 2.12
C MET A 134 0.52 -3.49 2.58
N TRP A 135 1.67 -3.62 1.90
CA TRP A 135 2.69 -4.58 2.31
C TRP A 135 3.39 -4.16 3.60
N LEU A 136 3.72 -2.87 3.76
CA LEU A 136 4.29 -2.34 5.00
C LEU A 136 3.33 -2.53 6.18
N THR A 137 2.04 -2.26 6.00
CA THR A 137 1.03 -2.46 7.06
C THR A 137 0.84 -3.94 7.36
N PHE A 138 0.82 -4.80 6.34
CA PHE A 138 0.80 -6.26 6.53
C PHE A 138 1.97 -6.76 7.39
N LEU A 139 3.21 -6.38 7.03
CA LEU A 139 4.40 -6.77 7.79
C LEU A 139 4.32 -6.23 9.21
N TYR A 140 4.03 -4.94 9.35
CA TYR A 140 3.88 -4.27 10.64
C TYR A 140 2.92 -5.00 11.57
N TRP A 141 1.70 -5.28 11.12
CA TRP A 141 0.67 -5.90 11.94
C TRP A 141 0.97 -7.35 12.28
N THR A 142 1.57 -8.09 11.34
CA THR A 142 2.03 -9.46 11.58
C THR A 142 3.12 -9.47 12.65
N THR A 143 4.09 -8.56 12.53
CA THR A 143 5.19 -8.40 13.47
C THR A 143 4.70 -7.95 14.86
N CYS A 144 3.72 -7.04 14.94
CA CYS A 144 3.05 -6.67 16.19
C CYS A 144 2.42 -7.88 16.86
N LEU A 145 1.62 -8.65 16.11
CA LEU A 145 0.91 -9.81 16.66
C LEU A 145 1.88 -10.87 17.19
N VAL A 146 2.92 -11.21 16.42
CA VAL A 146 3.93 -12.19 16.81
C VAL A 146 4.67 -11.73 18.08
N ALA A 147 5.05 -10.46 18.15
CA ALA A 147 5.72 -9.90 19.32
C ALA A 147 4.81 -9.92 20.55
N GLU A 148 3.55 -9.50 20.44
CA GLU A 148 2.63 -9.48 21.56
C GLU A 148 2.27 -10.88 22.07
N ILE A 149 2.08 -11.87 21.18
CA ILE A 149 1.88 -13.28 21.58
C ILE A 149 3.11 -13.81 22.32
N ALA A 150 4.31 -13.62 21.76
CA ALA A 150 5.54 -14.07 22.39
C ALA A 150 5.75 -13.37 23.75
N TRP A 151 5.42 -12.08 23.82
CA TRP A 151 5.52 -11.30 25.04
C TRP A 151 4.63 -11.85 26.15
N VAL A 152 3.34 -12.04 25.87
CA VAL A 152 2.38 -12.64 26.82
C VAL A 152 2.84 -14.04 27.26
N TRP A 153 3.32 -14.85 26.33
CA TRP A 153 3.85 -16.16 26.64
C TRP A 153 5.01 -16.08 27.63
N GLY A 154 6.00 -15.21 27.37
CA GLY A 154 7.15 -14.98 28.26
C GLY A 154 6.73 -14.54 29.66
N VAL A 155 5.80 -13.58 29.77
CA VAL A 155 5.24 -13.12 31.06
C VAL A 155 4.58 -14.25 31.84
N THR A 156 3.77 -15.06 31.16
CA THR A 156 3.04 -16.18 31.79
C THR A 156 3.97 -17.27 32.32
N HIS A 157 5.13 -17.47 31.67
CA HIS A 157 6.10 -18.50 32.03
C HIS A 157 7.32 -17.97 32.80
N HIS A 158 7.34 -16.69 33.14
CA HIS A 158 8.50 -16.02 33.75
C HIS A 158 9.79 -16.14 32.91
N GLU A 159 9.66 -16.16 31.59
CA GLU A 159 10.76 -16.25 30.63
C GLU A 159 10.98 -14.91 29.92
N ASP A 160 12.23 -14.49 29.84
CA ASP A 160 12.61 -13.31 29.10
C ASP A 160 12.92 -13.65 27.63
N ILE A 161 12.11 -13.14 26.71
CA ILE A 161 12.24 -13.40 25.27
C ILE A 161 12.85 -12.17 24.59
N ALA A 162 14.18 -12.09 24.60
CA ALA A 162 14.95 -10.96 24.08
C ALA A 162 14.56 -10.52 22.65
N TRP A 163 14.34 -11.48 21.74
CA TRP A 163 13.94 -11.14 20.37
C TRP A 163 12.55 -10.50 20.33
N ALA A 164 11.61 -10.92 21.19
CA ALA A 164 10.26 -10.36 21.24
C ALA A 164 10.30 -8.91 21.73
N ARG A 165 11.18 -8.56 22.67
CA ARG A 165 11.42 -7.15 23.07
C ARG A 165 11.83 -6.29 21.90
N LYS A 166 12.86 -6.71 21.15
CA LYS A 166 13.38 -5.94 20.02
C LYS A 166 12.29 -5.71 18.98
N VAL A 167 11.54 -6.76 18.66
CA VAL A 167 10.43 -6.69 17.72
C VAL A 167 9.34 -5.75 18.23
N LEU A 168 8.98 -5.83 19.51
CA LEU A 168 7.99 -4.95 20.13
C LEU A 168 8.43 -3.48 20.07
N ARG A 169 9.67 -3.18 20.44
CA ARG A 169 10.23 -1.81 20.36
C ARG A 169 10.19 -1.28 18.94
N PHE A 170 10.58 -2.09 17.95
CA PHE A 170 10.47 -1.74 16.54
C PHE A 170 9.02 -1.42 16.14
N CYS A 171 8.05 -2.22 16.57
CA CYS A 171 6.63 -1.98 16.30
C CYS A 171 6.11 -0.68 16.92
N TYR A 172 6.61 -0.29 18.10
CA TYR A 172 6.26 0.99 18.69
C TYR A 172 6.96 2.16 17.97
N ALA A 173 8.26 2.03 17.68
CA ALA A 173 9.05 3.04 16.99
C ALA A 173 8.53 3.36 15.58
N SER A 174 8.00 2.35 14.88
CA SER A 174 7.47 2.48 13.51
C SER A 174 5.97 2.81 13.44
N SER A 175 5.23 2.72 14.55
CA SER A 175 3.76 2.83 14.60
C SER A 175 3.24 4.10 13.91
N SER A 176 3.80 5.28 14.21
CA SER A 176 3.33 6.54 13.64
C SER A 176 3.60 6.69 12.15
N VAL A 177 4.70 6.11 11.67
CA VAL A 177 5.01 6.09 10.23
C VAL A 177 4.02 5.21 9.51
N VAL A 178 3.79 3.99 10.00
CA VAL A 178 2.83 3.04 9.39
C VAL A 178 1.40 3.60 9.44
N ALA A 179 0.99 4.15 10.58
CA ALA A 179 -0.30 4.83 10.75
C ALA A 179 -0.44 6.01 9.78
N GLY A 180 0.59 6.86 9.69
CA GLY A 180 0.60 8.01 8.80
C GLY A 180 0.53 7.63 7.31
N LEU A 181 1.24 6.59 6.90
CA LEU A 181 1.16 6.03 5.56
C LEU A 181 -0.23 5.46 5.27
N GLY A 182 -0.84 4.73 6.20
CA GLY A 182 -2.18 4.18 6.05
C GLY A 182 -3.27 5.25 5.87
N VAL A 183 -3.23 6.30 6.68
CA VAL A 183 -4.14 7.45 6.55
C VAL A 183 -3.87 8.21 5.23
N THR A 184 -2.59 8.39 4.89
CA THR A 184 -2.21 9.06 3.64
C THR A 184 -2.71 8.29 2.42
N LEU A 185 -2.60 6.96 2.42
CA LEU A 185 -3.14 6.11 1.36
C LEU A 185 -4.64 6.37 1.14
N ALA A 186 -5.42 6.37 2.23
CA ALA A 186 -6.86 6.62 2.16
C ALA A 186 -7.17 8.01 1.59
N VAL A 187 -6.51 9.06 2.09
CA VAL A 187 -6.77 10.44 1.66
C VAL A 187 -6.35 10.67 0.20
N LEU A 188 -5.17 10.18 -0.19
CA LEU A 188 -4.69 10.31 -1.57
C LEU A 188 -5.60 9.56 -2.54
N PHE A 189 -6.05 8.35 -2.17
CA PHE A 189 -7.00 7.60 -2.98
C PHE A 189 -8.32 8.35 -3.14
N LEU A 190 -8.88 8.89 -2.05
CA LEU A 190 -10.11 9.68 -2.11
C LEU A 190 -9.94 10.91 -3.02
N LYS A 191 -8.82 11.63 -2.87
CA LYS A 191 -8.54 12.87 -3.59
C LYS A 191 -8.24 12.67 -5.07
N PHE A 192 -7.37 11.73 -5.41
CA PHE A 192 -6.81 11.57 -6.76
C PHE A 192 -7.49 10.48 -7.58
N ASN A 193 -8.32 9.64 -6.97
CA ASN A 193 -8.97 8.51 -7.64
C ASN A 193 -10.48 8.54 -7.42
N TRP A 194 -10.94 8.34 -6.18
CA TRP A 194 -12.35 8.07 -5.90
C TRP A 194 -13.28 9.21 -6.31
N PHE A 195 -12.90 10.47 -6.03
CA PHE A 195 -13.68 11.64 -6.40
C PHE A 195 -13.25 12.25 -7.75
N GLU A 196 -12.24 11.69 -8.42
CA GLU A 196 -11.72 12.23 -9.67
C GLU A 196 -12.53 11.68 -10.87
N PRO A 197 -13.25 12.53 -11.62
CA PRO A 197 -14.17 12.06 -12.66
C PRO A 197 -13.50 11.25 -13.77
N LYS A 198 -12.28 11.61 -14.17
CA LYS A 198 -11.57 10.90 -15.23
C LYS A 198 -11.19 9.49 -14.79
N TRP A 199 -10.67 9.31 -13.58
CA TRP A 199 -10.35 8.01 -13.00
C TRP A 199 -11.60 7.14 -12.85
N ARG A 200 -12.71 7.71 -12.34
CA ARG A 200 -13.98 6.97 -12.24
C ARG A 200 -14.43 6.44 -13.60
N LYS A 201 -14.39 7.26 -14.63
CA LYS A 201 -14.77 6.88 -15.99
C LYS A 201 -13.83 5.84 -16.61
N GLU A 202 -12.52 6.06 -16.49
CA GLU A 202 -11.50 5.25 -17.16
C GLU A 202 -11.20 3.93 -16.44
N VAL A 203 -11.43 3.86 -15.13
CA VAL A 203 -11.11 2.70 -14.30
C VAL A 203 -12.37 2.08 -13.72
N LEU A 204 -13.09 2.79 -12.85
CA LEU A 204 -14.24 2.22 -12.13
C LEU A 204 -15.35 1.75 -13.08
N GLU A 205 -15.87 2.65 -13.91
CA GLU A 205 -16.95 2.35 -14.86
C GLU A 205 -16.52 1.32 -15.91
N LEU A 206 -15.23 1.31 -16.29
CA LEU A 206 -14.68 0.32 -17.21
C LEU A 206 -14.75 -1.09 -16.60
N TYR A 207 -14.29 -1.26 -15.36
CA TYR A 207 -14.34 -2.54 -14.67
C TYR A 207 -15.79 -2.98 -14.37
N GLU A 208 -16.68 -2.06 -14.01
CA GLU A 208 -18.11 -2.36 -13.83
C GLU A 208 -18.76 -2.83 -15.15
N LYS A 209 -18.47 -2.18 -16.28
CA LYS A 209 -18.94 -2.61 -17.61
C LYS A 209 -18.43 -3.99 -18.02
N ARG A 210 -17.25 -4.38 -17.53
CA ARG A 210 -16.66 -5.73 -17.70
C ARG A 210 -17.28 -6.78 -16.77
N GLY A 211 -18.27 -6.41 -15.94
CA GLY A 211 -18.97 -7.31 -15.02
C GLY A 211 -18.34 -7.41 -13.63
N PHE A 212 -17.29 -6.63 -13.33
CA PHE A 212 -16.65 -6.63 -12.01
C PHE A 212 -17.37 -5.70 -11.03
N ASN A 213 -18.63 -6.02 -10.72
CA ASN A 213 -19.52 -5.19 -9.90
C ASN A 213 -19.01 -4.94 -8.46
N PHE A 214 -18.07 -5.76 -7.97
CA PHE A 214 -17.47 -5.60 -6.64
C PHE A 214 -16.16 -4.82 -6.65
N PHE A 215 -15.66 -4.36 -7.81
CA PHE A 215 -14.40 -3.63 -7.91
C PHE A 215 -14.39 -2.37 -7.05
N GLY A 216 -15.45 -1.54 -7.13
CA GLY A 216 -15.60 -0.32 -6.34
C GLY A 216 -15.58 -0.55 -4.82
N PRO A 217 -16.44 -1.42 -4.28
CA PRO A 217 -16.40 -1.77 -2.86
C PRO A 217 -15.06 -2.35 -2.39
N LEU A 218 -14.43 -3.23 -3.19
CA LEU A 218 -13.15 -3.83 -2.84
C LEU A 218 -12.02 -2.78 -2.79
N ILE A 219 -11.95 -1.89 -3.79
CA ILE A 219 -10.91 -0.86 -3.81
C ILE A 219 -11.09 0.14 -2.66
N LEU A 220 -12.34 0.52 -2.34
CA LEU A 220 -12.63 1.33 -1.14
C LEU A 220 -12.16 0.64 0.13
N PHE A 221 -12.49 -0.64 0.28
CA PHE A 221 -12.09 -1.41 1.45
C PHE A 221 -10.56 -1.48 1.61
N ASN A 222 -9.83 -1.77 0.52
CA ASN A 222 -8.37 -1.87 0.56
C ASN A 222 -7.69 -0.55 0.95
N HIS A 223 -8.26 0.59 0.57
CA HIS A 223 -7.66 1.91 0.84
C HIS A 223 -8.14 2.52 2.16
N LEU A 224 -9.43 2.41 2.48
CA LEU A 224 -10.03 3.10 3.62
C LEU A 224 -9.89 2.34 4.93
N SER A 225 -9.78 1.01 4.91
CA SER A 225 -9.64 0.19 6.13
C SER A 225 -8.39 0.54 6.95
N GLN A 226 -7.35 1.08 6.31
CA GLN A 226 -6.09 1.43 6.97
C GLN A 226 -6.23 2.63 7.93
N THR A 227 -7.19 3.53 7.70
CA THR A 227 -7.42 4.69 8.56
C THR A 227 -7.97 4.31 9.95
N PRO A 228 -9.07 3.56 10.09
CA PRO A 228 -9.54 3.15 11.42
C PRO A 228 -8.54 2.22 12.12
N ILE A 229 -7.82 1.38 11.39
CA ILE A 229 -6.73 0.56 11.95
C ILE A 229 -5.63 1.45 12.55
N ALA A 230 -5.16 2.46 11.80
CA ALA A 230 -4.16 3.41 12.26
C ALA A 230 -4.62 4.19 13.50
N MET A 231 -5.89 4.61 13.53
CA MET A 231 -6.46 5.27 14.70
C MET A 231 -6.53 4.33 15.90
N LEU A 232 -7.00 3.10 15.73
CA LEU A 232 -7.05 2.10 16.81
C LEU A 232 -5.66 1.82 17.37
N ASP A 233 -4.65 1.70 16.50
CA ASP A 233 -3.27 1.48 16.92
C ASP A 233 -2.78 2.62 17.82
N MET A 234 -2.84 3.84 17.28
CA MET A 234 -2.27 5.01 17.94
C MET A 234 -3.06 5.44 19.17
N TYR A 235 -4.40 5.35 19.17
CA TYR A 235 -5.22 5.80 20.29
C TYR A 235 -5.41 4.76 21.39
N LEU A 236 -5.59 3.50 21.02
CA LEU A 236 -6.09 2.47 21.94
C LEU A 236 -5.05 1.38 22.20
N ILE A 237 -4.49 0.76 21.15
CA ILE A 237 -3.66 -0.46 21.30
C ILE A 237 -2.27 -0.13 21.87
N LYS A 238 -1.61 0.93 21.39
CA LYS A 238 -0.26 1.25 21.85
C LYS A 238 -0.27 1.88 23.24
N ASN A 239 0.45 1.23 24.16
CA ASN A 239 0.80 1.80 25.46
C ASN A 239 1.57 3.13 25.28
N LYS A 240 1.04 4.22 25.82
CA LYS A 240 1.55 5.59 25.60
C LYS A 240 2.93 5.80 26.20
N THR A 241 3.17 5.25 27.38
CA THR A 241 4.47 5.34 28.07
C THR A 241 5.56 4.64 27.26
N LEU A 242 5.30 3.40 26.84
CA LEU A 242 6.25 2.65 26.02
C LEU A 242 6.49 3.33 24.67
N TYR A 243 5.42 3.86 24.07
CA TYR A 243 5.52 4.64 22.84
C TYR A 243 6.39 5.88 23.00
N ALA A 244 6.19 6.68 24.05
CA ALA A 244 7.00 7.88 24.30
C ALA A 244 8.50 7.56 24.45
N ILE A 245 8.85 6.43 25.07
CA ILE A 245 10.24 6.01 25.29
C ILE A 245 10.89 5.42 24.02
N THR A 246 10.11 4.76 23.16
CA THR A 246 10.63 4.03 21.99
C THR A 246 10.49 4.80 20.68
N SER A 247 9.58 5.77 20.61
CA SER A 247 9.35 6.54 19.41
C SER A 247 10.59 7.39 19.08
N PRO A 248 11.09 7.35 17.83
CA PRO A 248 12.12 8.26 17.40
C PRO A 248 11.64 9.71 17.51
N GLU A 249 12.57 10.64 17.64
CA GLU A 249 12.24 12.07 17.50
C GLU A 249 11.53 12.33 16.18
N PHE A 250 10.53 13.23 16.19
CA PHE A 250 9.73 13.51 15.01
C PHE A 250 10.57 13.92 13.79
N VAL A 251 11.68 14.64 14.00
CA VAL A 251 12.61 15.02 12.93
C VAL A 251 13.17 13.80 12.19
N THR A 252 13.51 12.74 12.91
CA THR A 252 13.99 11.47 12.33
C THR A 252 12.91 10.82 11.47
N LEU A 253 11.67 10.77 11.97
CA LEU A 253 10.53 10.25 11.21
C LEU A 253 10.26 11.08 9.96
N ALA A 254 10.40 12.41 10.07
CA ALA A 254 10.17 13.33 8.97
C ALA A 254 11.18 13.18 7.84
N VAL A 255 12.46 13.05 8.19
CA VAL A 255 13.53 12.75 7.24
C VAL A 255 13.32 11.40 6.59
N PHE A 256 12.95 10.37 7.35
CA PHE A 256 12.63 9.05 6.81
C PHE A 256 11.51 9.11 5.76
N LEU A 257 10.40 9.80 6.07
CA LEU A 257 9.27 9.97 5.14
C LEU A 257 9.64 10.75 3.88
N ALA A 258 10.49 11.78 4.01
CA ALA A 258 10.99 12.53 2.86
C ALA A 258 11.85 11.62 1.95
N CYS A 259 12.79 10.86 2.54
CA CYS A 259 13.60 9.89 1.81
C CYS A 259 12.74 8.82 1.13
N TYR A 260 11.72 8.30 1.82
CA TYR A 260 10.78 7.33 1.27
C TYR A 260 9.98 7.90 0.09
N GLY A 261 9.49 9.15 0.22
CA GLY A 261 8.80 9.85 -0.87
C GLY A 261 9.69 10.03 -2.09
N ILE A 262 10.94 10.47 -1.91
CA ILE A 262 11.93 10.62 -2.99
C ILE A 262 12.23 9.26 -3.64
N PHE A 263 12.43 8.22 -2.83
CA PHE A 263 12.64 6.86 -3.30
C PHE A 263 11.48 6.39 -4.18
N TYR A 264 10.24 6.55 -3.73
CA TYR A 264 9.06 6.12 -4.49
C TYR A 264 8.90 6.88 -5.82
N ILE A 265 9.14 8.20 -5.82
CA ILE A 265 9.08 9.01 -7.04
C ILE A 265 10.18 8.62 -8.02
N SER A 266 11.39 8.36 -7.52
CA SER A 266 12.50 7.86 -8.33
C SER A 266 12.16 6.50 -8.97
N LEU A 267 11.58 5.59 -8.18
CA LEU A 267 11.09 4.30 -8.66
C LEU A 267 10.02 4.48 -9.76
N THR A 268 9.11 5.43 -9.57
CA THR A 268 8.05 5.76 -10.55
C THR A 268 8.62 6.27 -11.88
N HIS A 269 9.68 7.07 -11.85
CA HIS A 269 10.37 7.50 -13.08
C HIS A 269 11.11 6.36 -13.76
N VAL A 270 11.79 5.49 -13.01
CA VAL A 270 12.41 4.28 -13.57
C VAL A 270 11.35 3.40 -14.25
N ASN A 271 10.21 3.20 -13.58
CA ASN A 271 9.07 2.46 -14.14
C ASN A 271 8.59 3.05 -15.46
N PHE A 272 8.43 4.37 -15.51
CA PHE A 272 8.02 5.07 -16.71
C PHE A 272 9.05 4.93 -17.84
N ARG A 273 10.35 5.04 -17.54
CA ARG A 273 11.41 4.85 -18.54
C ARG A 273 11.44 3.44 -19.13
N MET A 274 11.04 2.43 -18.36
CA MET A 274 11.03 1.03 -18.80
C MET A 274 9.74 0.64 -19.53
N SER A 275 8.59 1.13 -19.07
CA SER A 275 7.26 0.72 -19.55
C SER A 275 6.52 1.78 -20.36
N ASN A 276 7.07 2.99 -20.48
CA ASN A 276 6.44 4.18 -21.05
C ASN A 276 5.06 4.50 -20.46
N THR A 277 4.80 4.05 -19.23
CA THR A 277 3.50 4.13 -18.57
C THR A 277 3.69 4.47 -17.11
N TYR A 278 2.92 5.41 -16.57
CA TYR A 278 2.88 5.68 -15.14
C TYR A 278 1.85 4.79 -14.44
N PRO A 279 2.06 4.41 -13.16
CA PRO A 279 1.09 3.63 -12.39
C PRO A 279 -0.24 4.36 -12.18
N TYR A 280 -0.23 5.70 -12.21
CA TYR A 280 -1.43 6.51 -12.06
C TYR A 280 -1.59 7.48 -13.25
N PRO A 281 -2.75 7.54 -13.91
CA PRO A 281 -2.95 8.39 -15.09
C PRO A 281 -2.66 9.88 -14.86
N PHE A 282 -2.95 10.39 -13.66
CA PHE A 282 -2.72 11.80 -13.32
C PHE A 282 -1.24 12.17 -13.27
N PHE A 283 -0.32 11.21 -13.12
CA PHE A 283 1.12 11.46 -13.13
C PHE A 283 1.63 11.99 -14.48
N HIS A 284 0.98 11.66 -15.60
CA HIS A 284 1.33 12.26 -16.88
C HIS A 284 1.15 13.79 -16.88
N ALA A 285 0.15 14.31 -16.17
CA ALA A 285 -0.07 15.74 -16.03
C ALA A 285 0.89 16.36 -15.00
N VAL A 286 1.10 15.67 -13.87
CA VAL A 286 1.97 16.15 -12.79
C VAL A 286 3.45 16.19 -13.20
N PHE A 287 3.93 15.19 -13.93
CA PHE A 287 5.33 15.08 -14.35
C PHE A 287 5.57 15.64 -15.76
N ALA A 288 4.60 16.39 -16.31
CA ALA A 288 4.77 17.08 -17.60
C ALA A 288 5.84 18.19 -17.53
N SER A 289 6.15 18.70 -16.34
CA SER A 289 7.21 19.70 -16.13
C SER A 289 7.94 19.49 -14.81
N TRP A 290 9.21 19.87 -14.75
CA TRP A 290 10.01 19.81 -13.52
C TRP A 290 9.38 20.64 -12.40
N LYS A 291 8.74 21.78 -12.74
CA LYS A 291 8.12 22.67 -11.75
C LYS A 291 6.91 22.01 -11.09
N SER A 292 6.02 21.41 -11.89
CA SER A 292 4.84 20.70 -11.36
C SER A 292 5.22 19.46 -10.55
N GLU A 293 6.29 18.77 -10.97
CA GLU A 293 6.85 17.65 -10.22
C GLU A 293 7.37 18.08 -8.86
N VAL A 294 8.25 19.10 -8.79
CA VAL A 294 8.78 19.60 -7.52
C VAL A 294 7.65 20.04 -6.58
N ILE A 295 6.66 20.78 -7.10
CA ILE A 295 5.48 21.19 -6.32
C ILE A 295 4.75 19.97 -5.76
N PHE A 296 4.49 18.96 -6.60
CA PHE A 296 3.80 17.75 -6.17
C PHE A 296 4.57 16.99 -5.09
N VAL A 297 5.87 16.75 -5.31
CA VAL A 297 6.73 16.04 -4.34
C VAL A 297 6.77 16.80 -3.01
N SER A 298 6.95 18.12 -3.03
CA SER A 298 6.95 18.94 -1.81
C SER A 298 5.60 18.87 -1.08
N VAL A 299 4.48 18.99 -1.80
CA VAL A 299 3.13 18.89 -1.21
C VAL A 299 2.91 17.52 -0.58
N ILE A 300 3.29 16.44 -1.25
CA ILE A 300 3.13 15.08 -0.72
C ILE A 300 4.01 14.85 0.51
N ILE A 301 5.26 15.31 0.49
CA ILE A 301 6.16 15.20 1.65
C ILE A 301 5.61 15.99 2.84
N VAL A 302 5.17 17.23 2.63
CA VAL A 302 4.57 18.05 3.70
C VAL A 302 3.30 17.38 4.22
N PHE A 303 2.43 16.91 3.34
CA PHE A 303 1.20 16.23 3.72
C PHE A 303 1.46 14.96 4.54
N LEU A 304 2.34 14.08 4.07
CA LEU A 304 2.78 12.88 4.80
C LEU A 304 3.29 13.24 6.19
N ASN A 305 4.16 14.24 6.28
CA ASN A 305 4.71 14.72 7.54
C ASN A 305 3.64 15.27 8.48
N MET A 306 2.67 16.05 7.98
CA MET A 306 1.56 16.56 8.79
C MET A 306 0.69 15.43 9.34
N VAL A 307 0.36 14.43 8.51
CA VAL A 307 -0.44 13.28 8.94
C VAL A 307 0.32 12.45 9.97
N THR A 308 1.61 12.16 9.74
CA THR A 308 2.46 11.46 10.71
C THR A 308 2.65 12.28 11.98
N ALA A 309 2.80 13.60 11.92
CA ALA A 309 2.87 14.46 13.10
C ALA A 309 1.59 14.38 13.93
N GLY A 310 0.43 14.35 13.25
CA GLY A 310 -0.85 14.07 13.88
C GLY A 310 -0.83 12.75 14.63
N MET A 311 -0.51 11.64 13.94
CA MET A 311 -0.42 10.31 14.56
C MET A 311 0.59 10.26 15.72
N TYR A 312 1.76 10.88 15.55
CA TYR A 312 2.80 10.98 16.56
C TYR A 312 2.33 11.71 17.82
N SER A 313 1.62 12.84 17.63
CA SER A 313 1.05 13.61 18.73
C SER A 313 0.00 12.79 19.49
N LEU A 314 -0.84 12.02 18.79
CA LEU A 314 -1.83 11.16 19.44
C LEU A 314 -1.20 10.09 20.34
N GLY A 315 0.01 9.64 20.01
CA GLY A 315 0.79 8.76 20.89
C GLY A 315 1.32 9.45 22.15
N HIS A 316 1.44 10.79 22.16
CA HIS A 316 2.02 11.58 23.26
C HIS A 316 1.01 12.37 24.11
N VAL A 317 -0.24 12.55 23.68
CA VAL A 317 -1.23 13.48 24.31
C VAL A 317 -1.68 13.09 25.73
N THR A 318 -1.24 11.97 26.29
CA THR A 318 -1.69 11.49 27.62
C THR A 318 -0.57 10.93 28.51
N SER A 319 0.70 11.23 28.23
CA SER A 319 1.84 10.82 29.06
C SER A 319 2.17 11.85 30.14
#